data_AF-A0A7C2AMW0-F1
#
_entry.id   AF-A0A7C2AMW0-F1
#
_cell.length_a   1.000
_cell.length_b   1.000
_cell.length_c   1.000
_cell.angle_alpha   90.00
_cell.angle_beta   90.00
_cell.angle_gamma   90.00
#
_symmetry.space_group_name_H-M   'P 1'
#
loop_
_entity.id
_entity.type
_entity.pdbx_description
1 polymer ?
#
loop_
_entity_poly.entity_id
_entity_poly.type
_entity_poly.pdbx_seq_one_letter_code
_entity_poly.pdbx_strand_id
1 'polypeptide(L)'
;MPRSRCPKCWQEVGEPATGCPACGFNIQEFWNSKDYFDKFILALNHSEPNSQINAACVLGKLKDTRAVGPLINLVKNAPNDNVAKAAVKALGEIGTQEARTFLSTLVYHPAKIIRDEVMAIFAPSPLLNKKKGDSNES
;
A
#
# COMPACT_ATOMS: atom_id res chain seq x y z
N MET A 1 -7.62 -24.54 -22.37
CA MET A 1 -7.00 -24.93 -21.07
C MET A 1 -6.91 -23.67 -20.23
N PRO A 2 -7.46 -23.62 -19.00
CA PRO A 2 -7.30 -22.45 -18.15
C PRO A 2 -5.81 -22.24 -17.87
N ARG A 3 -5.31 -21.04 -18.20
CA ARG A 3 -3.95 -20.63 -17.91
C ARG A 3 -3.99 -19.82 -16.63
N SER A 4 -3.52 -20.41 -15.54
CA SER A 4 -3.28 -19.68 -14.30
C SER A 4 -1.93 -18.99 -14.38
N ARG A 5 -1.78 -17.86 -13.67
CA ARG A 5 -0.51 -17.11 -13.57
C ARG A 5 0.02 -17.19 -12.15
N CYS A 6 1.34 -17.29 -12.01
CA CYS A 6 1.99 -17.22 -10.72
C CYS A 6 1.71 -15.84 -10.08
N PRO A 7 1.22 -15.77 -8.83
CA PRO A 7 0.89 -14.50 -8.19
C PRO A 7 2.13 -13.65 -7.82
N LYS A 8 3.33 -14.25 -7.83
CA LYS A 8 4.60 -13.55 -7.52
C LYS A 8 5.27 -12.96 -8.77
N CYS A 9 5.43 -13.76 -9.83
CA CYS A 9 6.20 -13.36 -11.01
C CYS A 9 5.37 -13.25 -12.30
N TRP A 10 4.05 -13.47 -12.22
CA TRP A 10 3.12 -13.37 -13.35
C TRP A 10 3.34 -14.37 -14.50
N GLN A 11 4.30 -15.29 -14.35
CA GLN A 11 4.55 -16.35 -15.33
C GLN A 11 3.34 -17.27 -15.47
N GLU A 12 3.00 -17.63 -16.70
CA GLU A 12 1.99 -18.66 -16.96
C GLU A 12 2.42 -20.00 -16.36
N VAL A 13 1.49 -20.67 -15.67
CA VAL A 13 1.70 -21.98 -15.07
C VAL A 13 0.60 -22.93 -15.54
N GLY A 14 0.98 -24.18 -15.84
CA GLY A 14 0.02 -25.24 -16.12
C GLY A 14 -0.65 -25.74 -14.84
N GLU A 15 -1.93 -26.11 -14.92
CA GLU A 15 -2.68 -26.63 -13.76
C GLU A 15 -2.59 -28.16 -13.67
N PRO A 16 -2.46 -28.75 -12.46
CA PRO A 16 -2.31 -28.09 -11.15
C PRO A 16 -0.85 -27.64 -10.89
N ALA A 17 -0.65 -26.38 -10.51
CA ALA A 17 0.67 -25.86 -10.16
C ALA A 17 0.88 -25.89 -8.65
N THR A 18 1.68 -26.83 -8.14
CA THR A 18 2.15 -26.80 -6.74
C THR A 18 3.16 -25.68 -6.52
N GLY A 19 4.02 -25.41 -7.50
CA GLY A 19 5.01 -24.34 -7.44
C GLY A 19 5.29 -23.71 -8.80
N CYS A 20 5.82 -22.48 -8.80
CA CYS A 20 6.19 -21.76 -10.01
C CYS A 20 7.55 -22.25 -10.53
N PRO A 21 7.66 -22.72 -11.79
CA PRO A 21 8.93 -23.17 -12.35
C PRO A 21 9.93 -22.02 -12.59
N ALA A 22 9.46 -20.77 -12.67
CA ALA A 22 10.32 -19.61 -12.93
C ALA A 22 10.92 -18.99 -11.67
N CYS A 23 10.17 -18.93 -10.57
CA CYS A 23 10.60 -18.24 -9.35
C CYS A 23 10.56 -19.10 -8.08
N GLY A 24 10.16 -20.37 -8.17
CA GLY A 24 10.08 -21.30 -7.05
C GLY A 24 8.96 -21.02 -6.04
N PHE A 25 8.05 -20.07 -6.33
CA PHE A 25 6.96 -19.72 -5.42
C PHE A 25 5.99 -20.89 -5.20
N ASN A 26 5.63 -21.21 -3.95
CA ASN A 26 4.63 -22.24 -3.64
C ASN A 26 3.22 -21.69 -3.93
N ILE A 27 2.63 -22.14 -5.03
CA ILE A 27 1.36 -21.63 -5.53
C ILE A 27 0.20 -22.29 -4.76
N GLN A 28 0.29 -23.60 -4.52
CA GLN A 28 -0.78 -24.36 -3.86
C GLN A 28 -0.99 -23.90 -2.41
N GLU A 29 0.09 -23.75 -1.65
CA GLU A 29 0.02 -23.28 -0.27
C GLU A 29 -0.55 -21.86 -0.17
N PHE A 30 -0.16 -20.99 -1.10
CA PHE A 30 -0.65 -19.62 -1.15
C PHE A 30 -2.17 -19.53 -1.37
N TRP A 31 -2.73 -20.32 -2.30
CA TRP A 31 -4.17 -20.33 -2.53
C TRP A 31 -4.94 -20.99 -1.38
N ASN A 32 -4.31 -21.94 -0.69
CA ASN A 32 -4.87 -22.59 0.50
C ASN A 32 -4.80 -21.70 1.77
N SER A 33 -3.91 -20.71 1.78
CA SER A 33 -3.81 -19.76 2.89
C SER A 33 -5.07 -18.90 2.99
N LYS A 34 -5.58 -18.78 4.22
CA LYS A 34 -6.65 -17.86 4.59
C LYS A 34 -6.12 -16.45 4.91
N ASP A 35 -4.81 -16.23 4.87
CA ASP A 35 -4.26 -14.91 5.13
C ASP A 35 -4.48 -14.01 3.92
N TYR A 36 -5.52 -13.19 3.99
CA TYR A 36 -5.85 -12.18 2.98
C TYR A 36 -4.77 -11.09 2.90
N PHE A 37 -4.00 -10.87 3.96
CA PHE A 37 -2.94 -9.87 3.99
C PHE A 37 -1.86 -10.17 2.95
N ASP A 38 -1.37 -11.41 2.90
CA ASP A 38 -0.34 -11.84 1.95
C ASP A 38 -0.81 -11.71 0.49
N LYS A 39 -2.11 -11.94 0.27
CA LYS A 39 -2.73 -11.75 -1.05
C LYS A 39 -2.67 -10.29 -1.50
N PHE A 40 -2.90 -9.34 -0.57
CA PHE A 40 -2.79 -7.93 -0.88
C PHE A 40 -1.35 -7.47 -1.06
N ILE A 41 -0.39 -7.99 -0.27
CA ILE A 41 1.03 -7.71 -0.48
C ILE A 41 1.49 -8.12 -1.89
N LEU A 42 1.04 -9.28 -2.38
CA LEU A 42 1.35 -9.70 -3.75
C LEU A 42 0.66 -8.83 -4.80
N ALA A 43 -0.58 -8.43 -4.56
CA ALA A 43 -1.34 -7.57 -5.48
C ALA A 43 -0.71 -6.17 -5.68
N LEU A 44 0.15 -5.70 -4.76
CA LEU A 44 0.96 -4.49 -4.96
C LEU A 44 1.91 -4.60 -6.16
N ASN A 45 2.29 -5.82 -6.56
CA ASN A 45 3.18 -6.08 -7.70
C ASN A 45 2.42 -6.51 -8.96
N HIS A 46 1.11 -6.28 -9.01
CA HIS A 46 0.30 -6.64 -10.19
C HIS A 46 0.66 -5.78 -11.39
N SER A 47 0.62 -6.34 -12.60
CA SER A 47 0.77 -5.57 -13.85
C SER A 47 -0.24 -4.43 -14.03
N GLU A 48 -1.41 -4.51 -13.38
CA GLU A 48 -2.53 -3.59 -13.56
C GLU A 48 -2.49 -2.51 -12.47
N PRO A 49 -2.37 -1.22 -12.83
CA PRO A 49 -2.28 -0.14 -11.85
C PRO A 49 -3.47 -0.09 -10.88
N ASN A 50 -4.68 -0.39 -11.36
CA ASN A 50 -5.89 -0.41 -10.52
C ASN A 50 -5.82 -1.49 -9.43
N SER A 51 -5.24 -2.65 -9.74
CA SER A 51 -5.03 -3.72 -8.76
C SER A 51 -4.04 -3.29 -7.68
N GLN A 52 -2.95 -2.61 -8.06
CA GLN A 52 -1.97 -2.06 -7.11
C GLN A 52 -2.59 -1.00 -6.19
N ILE A 53 -3.39 -0.08 -6.76
CA ILE A 53 -4.10 0.97 -6.01
C ILE A 53 -5.07 0.36 -5.00
N ASN A 54 -5.90 -0.60 -5.43
CA ASN A 54 -6.85 -1.27 -4.56
C ASN A 54 -6.14 -2.00 -3.41
N ALA A 55 -5.05 -2.72 -3.71
CA ALA A 55 -4.25 -3.39 -2.71
C ALA A 55 -3.67 -2.39 -1.69
N ALA A 56 -3.08 -1.29 -2.15
CA ALA A 56 -2.54 -0.26 -1.28
C ALA A 56 -3.63 0.35 -0.36
N CYS A 57 -4.80 0.66 -0.92
CA CYS A 57 -5.92 1.20 -0.15
C CYS A 57 -6.44 0.23 0.92
N VAL A 58 -6.51 -1.07 0.61
CA VAL A 58 -6.92 -2.07 1.60
C VAL A 58 -5.88 -2.19 2.70
N LEU A 59 -4.59 -2.26 2.36
CA LEU A 59 -3.51 -2.35 3.35
C LEU A 59 -3.45 -1.13 4.27
N GLY A 60 -3.67 0.07 3.74
CA GLY A 60 -3.79 1.30 4.53
C GLY A 60 -4.91 1.22 5.57
N LYS A 61 -6.11 0.76 5.15
CA LYS A 61 -7.26 0.57 6.04
C LYS A 61 -7.04 -0.51 7.10
N LEU A 62 -6.31 -1.57 6.75
CA LEU A 62 -5.95 -2.63 7.70
C LEU A 62 -4.97 -2.12 8.77
N LYS A 63 -4.20 -1.06 8.46
CA LYS A 63 -3.18 -0.46 9.35
C LYS A 63 -2.13 -1.45 9.86
N ASP A 64 -1.94 -2.54 9.13
CA ASP A 64 -0.96 -3.56 9.49
C ASP A 64 0.45 -3.07 9.13
N THR A 65 1.29 -2.97 10.15
CA THR A 65 2.67 -2.48 10.03
C THR A 65 3.54 -3.31 9.09
N ARG A 66 3.20 -4.59 8.86
CA ARG A 66 3.89 -5.44 7.89
C ARG A 66 3.84 -4.88 6.46
N ALA A 67 2.87 -4.00 6.16
CA ALA A 67 2.70 -3.41 4.83
C ALA A 67 3.64 -2.23 4.56
N VAL A 68 4.33 -1.69 5.58
CA VAL A 68 5.16 -0.48 5.45
C VAL A 68 6.26 -0.67 4.40
N GLY A 69 7.09 -1.71 4.54
CA GLY A 69 8.17 -2.00 3.59
C GLY A 69 7.67 -2.20 2.15
N PRO A 70 6.67 -3.07 1.91
CA PRO A 70 6.07 -3.26 0.59
C PRO A 70 5.49 -1.98 -0.02
N LEU A 71 4.80 -1.15 0.77
CA LEU A 71 4.23 0.12 0.29
C LEU A 71 5.33 1.15 -0.03
N ILE A 72 6.41 1.23 0.77
CA ILE A 72 7.59 2.05 0.46
C ILE A 72 8.18 1.63 -0.89
N ASN A 73 8.30 0.33 -1.13
CA ASN A 73 8.80 -0.17 -2.41
C ASN A 73 7.87 0.19 -3.58
N LEU A 74 6.55 0.15 -3.36
CA LEU A 74 5.57 0.57 -4.36
C LEU A 74 5.69 2.05 -4.69
N VAL A 75 5.91 2.94 -3.71
CA VAL A 75 6.12 4.38 -3.98
C VAL A 75 7.35 4.60 -4.87
N LYS A 76 8.45 3.88 -4.62
CA LYS A 76 9.71 4.04 -5.36
C LYS A 76 9.64 3.53 -6.81
N ASN A 77 8.85 2.49 -7.05
CA ASN A 77 8.77 1.80 -8.34
C ASN A 77 7.39 1.92 -8.99
N ALA A 78 6.59 2.89 -8.58
CA ALA A 78 5.23 3.05 -9.08
C ALA A 78 5.24 3.28 -10.60
N PRO A 79 4.37 2.61 -11.37
CA PRO A 79 4.26 2.81 -12.81
C PRO A 79 3.66 4.19 -13.17
N ASN A 80 2.98 4.85 -12.22
CA ASN A 80 2.44 6.18 -12.39
C ASN A 80 2.16 6.86 -11.03
N ASP A 81 1.89 8.17 -11.09
CA ASP A 81 1.64 8.99 -9.91
C ASP A 81 0.40 8.59 -9.10
N ASN A 82 -0.63 7.99 -9.72
CA ASN A 82 -1.84 7.55 -9.01
C ASN A 82 -1.54 6.35 -8.10
N VAL A 83 -0.73 5.41 -8.58
CA VAL A 83 -0.25 4.28 -7.76
C VAL A 83 0.61 4.79 -6.61
N ALA A 84 1.57 5.67 -6.90
CA ALA A 84 2.42 6.26 -5.86
C ALA A 84 1.58 7.00 -4.81
N LYS A 85 0.58 7.78 -5.23
CA LYS A 85 -0.34 8.49 -4.33
C LYS A 85 -1.09 7.53 -3.42
N ALA A 86 -1.63 6.44 -3.97
CA ALA A 86 -2.35 5.44 -3.18
C ALA A 86 -1.46 4.80 -2.11
N ALA A 87 -0.21 4.48 -2.45
CA ALA A 87 0.77 3.94 -1.51
C ALA A 87 1.18 4.96 -0.44
N VAL A 88 1.39 6.23 -0.81
CA VAL A 88 1.67 7.34 0.12
C VAL A 88 0.53 7.53 1.11
N LYS A 89 -0.71 7.54 0.63
CA LYS A 89 -1.90 7.62 1.47
C LYS A 89 -1.98 6.46 2.45
N ALA A 90 -1.77 5.23 1.98
CA ALA A 90 -1.78 4.03 2.80
C ALA A 90 -0.72 4.07 3.91
N LEU A 91 0.49 4.55 3.61
CA LEU A 91 1.55 4.77 4.59
C LEU A 91 1.13 5.81 5.66
N GLY A 92 0.43 6.87 5.25
CA GLY A 92 -0.15 7.85 6.16
C GLY A 92 -1.21 7.25 7.09
N GLU A 93 -2.08 6.38 6.56
CA GLU A 93 -3.12 5.67 7.33
C GLU A 93 -2.53 4.69 8.35
N ILE A 94 -1.45 3.98 8.00
CA ILE A 94 -0.70 3.09 8.89
C ILE A 94 -0.02 3.88 10.01
N GLY A 95 0.64 4.99 9.67
CA GLY A 95 1.10 6.00 10.64
C GLY A 95 2.27 5.59 11.54
N THR A 96 3.00 4.50 11.22
CA THR A 96 4.22 4.11 11.95
C THR A 96 5.30 5.17 11.86
N GLN A 97 6.25 5.15 12.81
CA GLN A 97 7.39 6.07 12.78
C GLN A 97 8.20 5.90 11.49
N GLU A 98 8.42 4.66 11.05
CA GLU A 98 9.08 4.35 9.78
C GLU A 98 8.36 4.96 8.58
N ALA A 99 7.03 4.78 8.49
CA ALA A 99 6.23 5.36 7.43
C ALA A 99 6.32 6.90 7.43
N ARG A 100 6.23 7.54 8.60
CA ARG A 100 6.34 9.00 8.72
C ARG A 100 7.72 9.51 8.31
N THR A 101 8.79 8.84 8.72
CA THR A 101 10.15 9.18 8.32
C THR A 101 10.29 9.09 6.79
N PHE A 102 9.79 8.03 6.17
CA PHE A 102 9.81 7.93 4.71
C PHE A 102 8.97 9.03 4.04
N LEU A 103 7.74 9.28 4.50
CA LEU A 103 6.87 10.33 3.95
C LEU A 103 7.51 11.72 4.01
N SER A 104 8.29 12.02 5.06
CA SER A 104 9.00 13.30 5.18
C SER A 104 10.00 13.55 4.04
N THR A 105 10.56 12.49 3.46
CA THR A 105 11.48 12.59 2.31
C THR A 105 10.75 12.98 1.01
N LEU A 106 9.43 12.76 0.94
CA LEU A 106 8.62 12.99 -0.25
C LEU A 106 8.09 14.42 -0.37
N VAL A 107 8.38 15.30 0.59
CA VAL A 107 8.01 16.73 0.54
C VAL A 107 8.63 17.42 -0.70
N TYR A 108 9.76 16.91 -1.18
CA TYR A 108 10.46 17.40 -2.39
C TYR A 108 10.23 16.52 -3.63
N HIS A 109 9.28 15.60 -3.60
CA HIS A 109 9.02 14.68 -4.72
C HIS A 109 8.66 15.45 -5.99
N PRO A 110 9.14 15.08 -7.20
CA PRO A 110 8.89 15.83 -8.44
C PRO A 110 7.40 15.96 -8.80
N ALA A 111 6.62 14.91 -8.58
CA ALA A 111 5.18 14.93 -8.82
C ALA A 111 4.43 15.76 -7.78
N LYS A 112 3.73 16.81 -8.22
CA LYS A 112 2.95 17.72 -7.35
C LYS A 112 1.90 16.96 -6.53
N ILE A 113 1.22 16.00 -7.15
CA ILE A 113 0.17 15.21 -6.50
C ILE A 113 0.68 14.43 -5.29
N ILE A 114 1.94 13.98 -5.30
CA ILE A 114 2.58 13.30 -4.18
C ILE A 114 2.90 14.28 -3.06
N ARG A 115 3.47 15.44 -3.40
CA ARG A 115 3.73 16.49 -2.41
C ARG A 115 2.45 16.93 -1.71
N ASP A 116 1.39 17.19 -2.47
CA ASP A 116 0.09 17.60 -1.93
C ASP A 116 -0.47 16.54 -0.97
N GLU A 117 -0.37 15.25 -1.32
CA GLU A 117 -0.82 14.15 -0.46
C GLU A 117 -0.01 14.08 0.84
N VAL A 118 1.31 14.20 0.76
CA VAL A 118 2.19 14.22 1.95
C VAL A 118 1.86 15.39 2.86
N MET A 119 1.65 16.57 2.29
CA MET A 119 1.25 17.75 3.05
C MET A 119 -0.13 17.56 3.71
N ALA A 120 -1.08 16.92 3.03
CA ALA A 120 -2.38 16.60 3.61
C ALA A 120 -2.28 15.62 4.79
N ILE A 121 -1.36 14.66 4.73
CA ILE A 121 -1.10 13.71 5.84
C ILE A 121 -0.53 14.42 7.06
N PHE A 122 0.39 15.37 6.87
CA PHE A 122 1.00 16.13 7.96
C PHE A 122 0.19 17.36 8.41
N ALA A 123 -0.85 17.74 7.66
CA ALA A 123 -1.68 18.89 7.99
C ALA A 123 -2.39 18.66 9.33
N PRO A 124 -2.39 19.66 10.24
CA PRO A 124 -3.18 19.57 11.46
C PRO A 124 -4.66 19.48 11.08
N SER A 125 -5.39 18.51 11.65
CA SER A 125 -6.81 18.34 11.39
C SER A 125 -7.57 19.65 11.69
N PRO A 126 -8.37 20.20 10.76
CA PRO A 126 -9.07 21.48 10.95
C PRO A 126 -10.04 21.51 12.15
N LEU A 127 -10.37 20.34 12.72
CA LEU A 127 -11.45 20.17 13.69
C LEU A 127 -11.03 20.14 15.16
N LEU A 128 -9.76 20.38 15.51
CA LEU A 128 -9.30 20.38 16.91
C LEU A 128 -9.10 21.76 17.55
N ASN A 129 -9.56 22.86 16.92
CA ASN A 129 -9.44 24.20 17.50
C ASN A 129 -10.75 24.79 18.08
N LYS A 130 -11.73 23.94 18.42
CA LYS A 130 -13.02 24.35 19.03
C LYS A 130 -13.26 23.71 20.41
N LYS A 131 -12.30 23.73 21.34
CA LYS A 131 -12.55 23.49 22.78
C LYS A 131 -11.47 24.15 23.65
N LYS A 132 -11.37 25.49 23.63
CA LYS A 132 -10.80 26.30 24.72
C LYS A 132 -11.42 27.70 24.65
N GLY A 133 -12.58 27.81 25.26
CA GLY A 133 -13.40 29.00 25.31
C GLY A 133 -14.80 28.52 25.65
N ASP A 134 -15.35 28.99 26.76
CA ASP A 134 -16.67 28.67 27.30
C ASP A 134 -16.72 27.48 28.26
N SER A 135 -16.18 27.69 29.47
CA SER A 135 -16.89 27.31 30.71
C SER A 135 -16.38 28.15 31.88
N ASN A 136 -17.22 29.13 32.23
CA ASN A 136 -17.60 29.57 33.58
C ASN A 136 -16.60 30.35 34.43
N GLU A 137 -16.86 31.63 34.69
CA GLU A 137 -17.85 32.17 35.65
C GLU A 137 -17.40 31.96 37.11
N SER A 138 -16.77 32.98 37.69
CA SER A 138 -17.19 33.69 38.91
C SER A 138 -16.14 34.73 39.29
#